data_AF-A0A7D9ITF3-F1
#
_entry.id   AF-A0A7D9ITF3-F1
#
_cell.length_a   1.000
_cell.length_b   1.000
_cell.length_c   1.000
_cell.angle_alpha   90.00
_cell.angle_beta   90.00
_cell.angle_gamma   90.00
#
_symmetry.space_group_name_H-M   'P 1'
#
loop_
_entity.id
_entity.type
_entity.pdbx_description
1 polymer ?
#
loop_
_entity_poly.entity_id
_entity_poly.type
_entity_poly.pdbx_seq_one_letter_code
_entity_poly.pdbx_strand_id
1 'polypeptide(L)'
;LAQPTSTQVVNSVNSSMETPLHVACMVNNAKGVQLLLENGADMNLPSQYAYPIHSAAKYNSNDCVKPIVKFDEQCVHVKDTKYGGTPLHWAKTRQTVELLLAAGADIEAGNNECETPLHIMIKRKRLQCVVCLLSHGADVNALGMENDTPLHMAVKVGDVNVVKALIVFGGDINAVNKKNETPRHLATVSKSRFRNQIIHALCLVGTTPCDPRKCNYQCNVPFKPSTYPLAAAEPGNELSKARGDVSVKLDDVAKIMAAGAHANVKYTKSGAGRNENDGQSIMKKKRKDDSALCLDGGGIRGLILIQVLLNLERVAKQPLVKLFDWIAGTGTGGILALGLLHGKSTPYLQQLYFRFKDEVFVGARPYPSEPFEKFLQQEFGADTIMTSIGYPRVLATGAVSDRIPPALHLFRNFSIPEDDKEPDENAKFPPLSKPKDQLVWRAARGTGATPTYFRALGRMLDGGLIANNPTMDLISFMHSFYKNAQPKAPPHDTCKKVGLVFSLGTGVPPEVPVTNIDVLRPTSVSDVAKIAFGAQALVEILVEQATSSKGAVVDRAASWCEMIDVFYRRMNPQIYSGVSFDEKDDQVLVNMLWECQVFIFERRHILKEVADRLT
;
A
#
# COMPACT_ATOMS: atom_id res chain seq x y z
N LEU A 1 -19.80 -51.75 -33.71
CA LEU A 1 -19.57 -50.76 -32.64
C LEU A 1 -19.11 -49.47 -33.31
N ALA A 2 -19.95 -48.43 -33.32
CA ALA A 2 -19.55 -47.13 -33.86
C ALA A 2 -18.38 -46.59 -33.04
N GLN A 3 -17.34 -46.06 -33.69
CA GLN A 3 -16.25 -45.38 -32.98
C GLN A 3 -16.83 -44.16 -32.25
N PRO A 4 -16.49 -43.95 -30.96
CA PRO A 4 -16.98 -42.78 -30.23
C PRO A 4 -16.53 -41.50 -30.95
N THR A 5 -17.42 -40.51 -31.02
CA THR A 5 -17.08 -39.20 -31.60
C THR A 5 -15.96 -38.55 -30.79
N SER A 6 -15.15 -37.67 -31.39
CA SER A 6 -14.02 -37.03 -30.65
C SER A 6 -14.50 -36.35 -29.36
N THR A 7 -15.71 -35.76 -29.39
CA THR A 7 -16.40 -35.16 -28.24
C THR A 7 -16.76 -36.14 -27.12
N GLN A 8 -17.04 -37.41 -27.43
CA GLN A 8 -17.29 -38.45 -26.42
C GLN A 8 -15.99 -38.89 -25.74
N VAL A 9 -14.87 -38.89 -26.48
CA VAL A 9 -13.57 -39.30 -25.93
C VAL A 9 -13.04 -38.24 -24.96
N VAL A 10 -13.10 -36.96 -25.32
CA VAL A 10 -12.58 -35.85 -24.49
C VAL A 10 -13.39 -35.64 -23.20
N ASN A 11 -14.63 -36.12 -23.15
CA ASN A 11 -15.52 -36.05 -21.99
C ASN A 11 -15.70 -37.39 -21.26
N SER A 12 -14.91 -38.40 -21.61
CA SER A 12 -14.89 -39.67 -20.88
C SER A 12 -14.40 -39.45 -19.45
N VAL A 13 -14.91 -40.24 -18.50
CA VAL A 13 -14.58 -40.12 -17.07
C VAL A 13 -13.88 -41.36 -16.55
N ASN A 14 -12.96 -41.17 -15.61
CA ASN A 14 -12.34 -42.28 -14.87
C ASN A 14 -13.22 -42.75 -13.68
N SER A 15 -12.71 -43.66 -12.85
CA SER A 15 -13.41 -44.18 -11.66
C SER A 15 -13.77 -43.11 -10.61
N SER A 16 -13.12 -41.94 -10.65
CA SER A 16 -13.36 -40.80 -9.77
C SER A 16 -14.24 -39.73 -10.42
N MET A 17 -14.90 -40.06 -11.53
CA MET A 17 -15.68 -39.15 -12.38
C MET A 17 -14.84 -38.01 -13.00
N GLU A 18 -13.52 -38.12 -13.04
CA GLU A 18 -12.65 -37.07 -13.57
C GLU A 18 -12.53 -37.19 -15.10
N THR A 19 -12.81 -36.09 -15.80
CA THR A 19 -12.55 -35.95 -17.25
C THR A 19 -11.06 -35.68 -17.53
N PRO A 20 -10.56 -35.90 -18.77
CA PRO A 20 -9.23 -35.46 -19.20
C PRO A 20 -8.91 -34.01 -18.83
N LEU A 21 -9.91 -33.12 -18.85
CA LEU A 21 -9.77 -31.72 -18.48
C LEU A 21 -9.42 -31.55 -16.99
N HIS A 22 -10.02 -32.34 -16.09
CA HIS A 22 -9.63 -32.34 -14.67
C HIS A 22 -8.18 -32.77 -14.51
N VAL A 23 -7.77 -33.85 -15.17
CA VAL A 23 -6.41 -34.38 -15.07
C VAL A 23 -5.39 -33.36 -15.58
N ALA A 24 -5.66 -32.71 -16.71
CA ALA A 24 -4.83 -31.64 -17.24
C ALA A 24 -4.69 -30.47 -16.25
N CYS A 25 -5.77 -30.12 -15.54
CA CYS A 25 -5.73 -29.12 -14.46
C CYS A 25 -4.96 -29.59 -13.23
N MET A 26 -4.93 -30.88 -12.90
CA MET A 26 -4.18 -31.40 -11.75
C MET A 26 -2.66 -31.40 -11.98
N VAL A 27 -2.24 -31.57 -13.23
CA VAL A 27 -0.81 -31.63 -13.61
C VAL A 27 -0.25 -30.30 -14.16
N ASN A 28 -1.03 -29.21 -14.07
CA ASN A 28 -0.70 -27.89 -14.62
C ASN A 28 -0.33 -27.90 -16.13
N ASN A 29 -1.04 -28.69 -16.94
CA ASN A 29 -0.83 -28.72 -18.39
C ASN A 29 -1.77 -27.74 -19.12
N ALA A 30 -1.39 -26.46 -19.15
CA ALA A 30 -2.19 -25.40 -19.76
C ALA A 30 -2.43 -25.60 -21.26
N LYS A 31 -1.43 -26.12 -22.00
CA LYS A 31 -1.58 -26.44 -23.43
C LYS A 31 -2.60 -27.56 -23.64
N GLY A 32 -2.55 -28.59 -22.80
CA GLY A 32 -3.52 -29.67 -22.80
C GLY A 32 -4.93 -29.17 -22.51
N VAL A 33 -5.09 -28.29 -21.51
CA VAL A 33 -6.37 -27.65 -21.21
C VAL A 33 -6.91 -26.89 -22.41
N GLN A 34 -6.09 -26.06 -23.06
CA GLN A 34 -6.51 -25.31 -24.25
C GLN A 34 -6.97 -26.23 -25.38
N LEU A 35 -6.17 -27.25 -25.73
CA LEU A 35 -6.51 -28.21 -26.78
C LEU A 35 -7.79 -29.00 -26.46
N LEU A 36 -7.98 -29.40 -25.20
CA LEU A 36 -9.19 -30.11 -24.78
C LEU A 36 -10.43 -29.23 -24.93
N LEU A 37 -10.37 -27.96 -24.51
CA LEU A 37 -11.48 -27.01 -24.66
C LEU A 37 -11.80 -26.75 -26.13
N GLU A 38 -10.79 -26.54 -26.98
CA GLU A 38 -10.95 -26.36 -28.43
C GLU A 38 -11.58 -27.59 -29.13
N ASN A 39 -11.42 -28.79 -28.56
CA ASN A 39 -11.99 -30.04 -29.06
C ASN A 39 -13.32 -30.44 -28.38
N GLY A 40 -13.97 -29.52 -27.65
CA GLY A 40 -15.30 -29.73 -27.07
C GLY A 40 -15.31 -30.44 -25.72
N ALA A 41 -14.24 -30.32 -24.93
CA ALA A 41 -14.27 -30.72 -23.52
C ALA A 41 -15.23 -29.84 -22.73
N ASP A 42 -16.16 -30.45 -22.00
CA ASP A 42 -17.15 -29.79 -21.17
C ASP A 42 -16.55 -29.49 -19.78
N MET A 43 -16.48 -28.21 -19.45
CA MET A 43 -15.99 -27.72 -18.16
C MET A 43 -17.04 -27.74 -17.04
N ASN A 44 -18.30 -28.00 -17.38
CA ASN A 44 -19.42 -28.11 -16.45
C ASN A 44 -19.74 -29.56 -16.07
N LEU A 45 -18.87 -30.51 -16.42
CA LEU A 45 -18.92 -31.87 -15.88
C LEU A 45 -18.19 -31.90 -14.53
N PRO A 46 -18.87 -32.22 -13.41
CA PRO A 46 -18.20 -32.36 -12.13
C PRO A 46 -17.48 -33.71 -12.05
N SER A 47 -16.29 -33.71 -11.44
CA SER A 47 -15.73 -34.91 -10.81
C SER A 47 -16.57 -35.35 -9.60
N GLN A 48 -16.07 -36.27 -8.78
CA GLN A 48 -16.74 -36.67 -7.55
C GLN A 48 -17.16 -35.48 -6.66
N TYR A 49 -16.36 -34.40 -6.64
CA TYR A 49 -16.59 -33.28 -5.72
C TYR A 49 -16.47 -31.88 -6.33
N ALA A 50 -15.92 -31.72 -7.54
CA ALA A 50 -15.56 -30.41 -8.04
C ALA A 50 -15.41 -30.37 -9.57
N TYR A 51 -15.47 -29.17 -10.15
CA TYR A 51 -15.29 -28.93 -11.59
C TYR A 51 -13.81 -28.68 -11.93
N PRO A 52 -13.39 -28.74 -13.21
CA PRO A 52 -11.99 -28.57 -13.61
C PRO A 52 -11.34 -27.28 -13.09
N ILE A 53 -12.08 -26.16 -13.05
CA ILE A 53 -11.60 -24.88 -12.51
C ILE A 53 -11.26 -24.98 -11.01
N HIS A 54 -12.02 -25.75 -10.23
CA HIS A 54 -11.74 -26.01 -8.82
C HIS A 54 -10.48 -26.85 -8.67
N SER A 55 -10.29 -27.85 -9.54
CA SER A 55 -9.04 -28.62 -9.60
C SER A 55 -7.85 -27.70 -9.93
N ALA A 56 -7.97 -26.82 -10.92
CA ALA A 56 -6.90 -25.87 -11.25
C ALA A 56 -6.53 -24.99 -10.03
N ALA A 57 -7.53 -24.45 -9.33
CA ALA A 57 -7.30 -23.64 -8.13
C ALA A 57 -6.68 -24.42 -6.97
N LYS A 58 -7.17 -25.64 -6.70
CA LYS A 58 -6.72 -26.52 -5.61
C LYS A 58 -5.29 -27.02 -5.82
N TYR A 59 -4.92 -27.33 -7.05
CA TYR A 59 -3.60 -27.90 -7.41
C TYR A 59 -2.55 -26.85 -7.80
N ASN A 60 -2.86 -25.54 -7.66
CA ASN A 60 -1.97 -24.43 -8.01
C ASN A 60 -1.59 -24.40 -9.50
N SER A 61 -2.54 -24.71 -10.36
CA SER A 61 -2.33 -24.76 -11.80
C SER A 61 -2.71 -23.41 -12.42
N ASN A 62 -1.96 -22.37 -12.08
CA ASN A 62 -2.25 -20.97 -12.44
C ASN A 62 -2.33 -20.77 -13.96
N ASP A 63 -1.51 -21.50 -14.72
CA ASP A 63 -1.50 -21.41 -16.18
C ASP A 63 -2.74 -22.08 -16.80
N CYS A 64 -3.37 -23.03 -16.10
CA CYS A 64 -4.63 -23.63 -16.51
C CYS A 64 -5.86 -22.76 -16.20
N VAL A 65 -5.79 -21.88 -15.19
CA VAL A 65 -6.92 -20.98 -14.84
C VAL A 65 -7.23 -20.02 -16.00
N LYS A 66 -6.19 -19.43 -16.60
CA LYS A 66 -6.33 -18.45 -17.70
C LYS A 66 -7.14 -18.96 -18.90
N PRO A 67 -6.80 -20.11 -19.54
CA PRO A 67 -7.56 -20.61 -20.68
C PRO A 67 -8.99 -21.03 -20.33
N ILE A 68 -9.23 -21.54 -19.11
CA ILE A 68 -10.59 -21.92 -18.68
C ILE A 68 -11.48 -20.69 -18.55
N VAL A 69 -11.02 -19.67 -17.81
CA VAL A 69 -11.75 -18.41 -17.64
C VAL A 69 -11.98 -17.71 -18.98
N LYS A 70 -11.00 -17.74 -19.88
CA LYS A 70 -11.14 -17.14 -21.22
C LYS A 70 -12.25 -17.81 -22.04
N PHE A 71 -12.49 -19.10 -21.83
CA PHE A 71 -13.52 -19.84 -22.55
C PHE A 71 -14.91 -19.62 -21.94
N ASP A 72 -15.01 -19.54 -20.61
CA ASP A 72 -16.23 -19.14 -19.90
C ASP A 72 -15.89 -18.38 -18.60
N GLU A 73 -16.19 -17.09 -18.58
CA GLU A 73 -15.95 -16.24 -17.41
C GLU A 73 -16.85 -16.64 -16.23
N GLN A 74 -18.03 -17.23 -16.48
CA GLN A 74 -18.97 -17.62 -15.42
C GLN A 74 -18.48 -18.82 -14.59
N CYS A 75 -17.46 -19.54 -15.07
CA CYS A 75 -16.91 -20.70 -14.35
C CYS A 75 -16.38 -20.34 -12.96
N VAL A 76 -16.05 -19.06 -12.71
CA VAL A 76 -15.53 -18.58 -11.41
C VAL A 76 -16.60 -18.51 -10.32
N HIS A 77 -17.89 -18.56 -10.68
CA HIS A 77 -19.01 -18.54 -9.75
C HIS A 77 -19.58 -19.92 -9.43
N VAL A 78 -19.14 -20.96 -10.16
CA VAL A 78 -19.62 -22.33 -9.98
C VAL A 78 -19.24 -22.82 -8.59
N LYS A 79 -20.17 -23.46 -7.89
CA LYS A 79 -19.96 -24.02 -6.55
C LYS A 79 -19.63 -25.51 -6.62
N ASP A 80 -18.61 -25.95 -5.87
CA ASP A 80 -18.27 -27.36 -5.76
C ASP A 80 -19.39 -28.17 -5.08
N THR A 81 -19.52 -29.45 -5.43
CA THR A 81 -20.65 -30.28 -5.00
C THR A 81 -20.56 -30.73 -3.55
N LYS A 82 -19.38 -30.64 -2.92
CA LYS A 82 -19.15 -31.15 -1.57
C LYS A 82 -19.37 -30.10 -0.49
N TYR A 83 -18.82 -28.90 -0.69
CA TYR A 83 -18.81 -27.82 0.29
C TYR A 83 -19.51 -26.55 -0.20
N GLY A 84 -19.91 -26.50 -1.48
CA GLY A 84 -20.56 -25.33 -2.07
C GLY A 84 -19.64 -24.11 -2.21
N GLY A 85 -18.33 -24.31 -2.20
CA GLY A 85 -17.33 -23.25 -2.37
C GLY A 85 -17.03 -22.98 -3.84
N THR A 86 -16.83 -21.72 -4.19
CA THR A 86 -16.32 -21.30 -5.51
C THR A 86 -14.85 -21.69 -5.70
N PRO A 87 -14.27 -21.62 -6.91
CA PRO A 87 -12.84 -21.86 -7.13
C PRO A 87 -11.94 -20.99 -6.25
N LEU A 88 -12.39 -19.77 -5.93
CA LEU A 88 -11.67 -18.84 -5.06
C LEU A 88 -11.46 -19.38 -3.64
N HIS A 89 -12.38 -20.19 -3.11
CA HIS A 89 -12.22 -20.85 -1.80
C HIS A 89 -11.04 -21.83 -1.78
N TRP A 90 -10.70 -22.40 -2.93
CA TRP A 90 -9.72 -23.47 -3.03
C TRP A 90 -8.34 -23.00 -3.49
N ALA A 91 -8.23 -21.74 -3.93
CA ALA A 91 -7.01 -21.11 -4.41
C ALA A 91 -5.84 -21.27 -3.45
N LYS A 92 -4.71 -21.79 -3.93
CA LYS A 92 -3.54 -22.11 -3.08
C LYS A 92 -2.50 -21.00 -3.03
N THR A 93 -2.41 -20.15 -4.04
CA THR A 93 -1.41 -19.07 -4.12
C THR A 93 -2.06 -17.72 -4.41
N ARG A 94 -1.32 -16.64 -4.11
CA ARG A 94 -1.71 -15.27 -4.45
C ARG A 94 -2.05 -15.13 -5.92
N GLN A 95 -1.22 -15.68 -6.80
CA GLN A 95 -1.43 -15.61 -8.25
C GLN A 95 -2.75 -16.26 -8.67
N THR A 96 -3.15 -17.39 -8.08
CA THR A 96 -4.47 -17.99 -8.35
C THR A 96 -5.60 -17.05 -7.91
N VAL A 97 -5.48 -16.43 -6.74
CA VAL A 97 -6.47 -15.48 -6.20
C VAL A 97 -6.62 -14.29 -7.13
N GLU A 98 -5.52 -13.65 -7.54
CA GLU A 98 -5.52 -12.50 -8.46
C GLU A 98 -6.14 -12.84 -9.81
N LEU A 99 -5.81 -14.01 -10.38
CA LEU A 99 -6.38 -14.45 -11.65
C LEU A 99 -7.89 -14.65 -11.56
N LEU A 100 -8.39 -15.22 -10.47
CA LEU A 100 -9.82 -15.43 -10.26
C LEU A 100 -10.55 -14.11 -9.99
N LEU A 101 -9.97 -13.19 -9.20
CA LEU A 101 -10.56 -11.87 -8.94
C LEU A 101 -10.59 -10.99 -10.20
N ALA A 102 -9.51 -11.01 -11.00
CA ALA A 102 -9.47 -10.32 -12.28
C ALA A 102 -10.51 -10.85 -13.28
N ALA A 103 -10.93 -12.10 -13.11
CA ALA A 103 -11.99 -12.75 -13.87
C ALA A 103 -13.41 -12.49 -13.31
N GLY A 104 -13.54 -11.66 -12.28
CA GLY A 104 -14.84 -11.32 -11.69
C GLY A 104 -15.32 -12.25 -10.58
N ALA A 105 -14.46 -13.12 -10.02
CA ALA A 105 -14.86 -13.96 -8.89
C ALA A 105 -15.39 -13.14 -7.70
N ASP A 106 -16.51 -13.57 -7.15
CA ASP A 106 -17.10 -12.93 -5.96
C ASP A 106 -16.23 -13.22 -4.72
N ILE A 107 -15.65 -12.15 -4.18
CA ILE A 107 -14.74 -12.19 -3.02
C ILE A 107 -15.46 -12.51 -1.71
N GLU A 108 -16.78 -12.25 -1.64
CA GLU A 108 -17.63 -12.49 -0.47
C GLU A 108 -18.51 -13.75 -0.61
N ALA A 109 -18.26 -14.56 -1.64
CA ALA A 109 -19.04 -15.76 -1.90
C ALA A 109 -19.06 -16.70 -0.68
N GLY A 110 -20.24 -17.01 -0.14
CA GLY A 110 -20.37 -17.97 0.96
C GLY A 110 -20.45 -19.43 0.47
N ASN A 111 -19.70 -20.32 1.12
CA ASN A 111 -19.87 -21.77 0.97
C ASN A 111 -21.10 -22.28 1.78
N ASN A 112 -21.31 -23.60 1.85
CA ASN A 112 -22.43 -24.21 2.59
C ASN A 112 -22.40 -23.96 4.11
N GLU A 113 -21.25 -23.58 4.66
CA GLU A 113 -21.07 -23.18 6.07
C GLU A 113 -21.12 -21.65 6.26
N CYS A 114 -21.55 -20.90 5.23
CA CYS A 114 -21.52 -19.44 5.17
C CYS A 114 -20.10 -18.85 5.30
N GLU A 115 -19.05 -19.63 5.01
CA GLU A 115 -17.68 -19.16 5.08
C GLU A 115 -17.25 -18.55 3.75
N THR A 116 -16.66 -17.36 3.80
CA THR A 116 -16.08 -16.67 2.64
C THR A 116 -14.72 -17.26 2.26
N PRO A 117 -14.16 -16.96 1.08
CA PRO A 117 -12.80 -17.35 0.71
C PRO A 117 -11.76 -16.94 1.75
N LEU A 118 -11.92 -15.75 2.37
CA LEU A 118 -11.05 -15.26 3.43
C LEU A 118 -11.00 -16.23 4.63
N HIS A 119 -12.16 -16.72 5.09
CA HIS A 119 -12.24 -17.73 6.14
C HIS A 119 -11.49 -19.01 5.77
N ILE A 120 -11.66 -19.51 4.55
CA ILE A 120 -10.96 -20.73 4.10
C ILE A 120 -9.44 -20.52 4.04
N MET A 121 -8.97 -19.37 3.55
CA MET A 121 -7.52 -19.07 3.52
C MET A 121 -6.92 -19.02 4.93
N ILE A 122 -7.68 -18.53 5.91
CA ILE A 122 -7.30 -18.51 7.33
C ILE A 122 -7.23 -19.94 7.90
N LYS A 123 -8.27 -20.77 7.69
CA LYS A 123 -8.26 -22.21 8.09
C LYS A 123 -7.05 -22.94 7.52
N ARG A 124 -6.62 -22.58 6.31
CA ARG A 124 -5.49 -23.18 5.60
C ARG A 124 -4.14 -22.51 5.91
N LYS A 125 -4.09 -21.50 6.78
CA LYS A 125 -2.87 -20.77 7.17
C LYS A 125 -2.11 -20.15 5.99
N ARG A 126 -2.85 -19.62 5.00
CA ARG A 126 -2.29 -19.05 3.76
C ARG A 126 -2.19 -17.53 3.85
N LEU A 127 -1.23 -17.02 4.63
CA LEU A 127 -1.08 -15.57 4.87
C LEU A 127 -1.05 -14.73 3.58
N GLN A 128 -0.30 -15.15 2.56
CA GLN A 128 -0.22 -14.43 1.29
C GLN A 128 -1.59 -14.32 0.59
N CYS A 129 -2.42 -15.38 0.66
CA CYS A 129 -3.76 -15.35 0.11
C CYS A 129 -4.70 -14.48 0.95
N VAL A 130 -4.56 -14.53 2.29
CA VAL A 130 -5.28 -13.65 3.22
C VAL A 130 -5.00 -12.18 2.89
N VAL A 131 -3.72 -11.80 2.81
CA VAL A 131 -3.32 -10.42 2.48
C VAL A 131 -3.78 -10.04 1.08
N CYS A 132 -3.67 -10.93 0.09
CA CYS A 132 -4.19 -10.69 -1.26
C CYS A 132 -5.70 -10.38 -1.26
N LEU A 133 -6.52 -11.20 -0.60
CA LEU A 133 -7.97 -10.98 -0.50
C LEU A 133 -8.29 -9.64 0.19
N LEU A 134 -7.64 -9.35 1.33
CA LEU A 134 -7.84 -8.09 2.04
C LEU A 134 -7.43 -6.87 1.19
N SER A 135 -6.39 -7.01 0.37
CA SER A 135 -5.90 -5.97 -0.55
C SER A 135 -6.82 -5.74 -1.75
N HIS A 136 -7.72 -6.68 -2.03
CA HIS A 136 -8.76 -6.56 -3.06
C HIS A 136 -10.14 -6.24 -2.46
N GLY A 137 -10.20 -5.89 -1.17
CA GLY A 137 -11.42 -5.41 -0.54
C GLY A 137 -12.27 -6.46 0.15
N ALA A 138 -11.73 -7.65 0.44
CA ALA A 138 -12.44 -8.63 1.27
C ALA A 138 -12.81 -8.02 2.63
N ASP A 139 -14.04 -8.25 3.09
CA ASP A 139 -14.49 -7.77 4.38
C ASP A 139 -13.78 -8.50 5.52
N VAL A 140 -12.89 -7.78 6.20
CA VAL A 140 -12.11 -8.26 7.35
C VAL A 140 -13.00 -8.67 8.54
N ASN A 141 -14.27 -8.23 8.55
CA ASN A 141 -15.27 -8.50 9.57
C ASN A 141 -16.42 -9.39 9.07
N ALA A 142 -16.29 -10.02 7.90
CA ALA A 142 -17.31 -10.90 7.34
C ALA A 142 -17.79 -11.94 8.37
N LEU A 143 -19.09 -12.22 8.42
CA LEU A 143 -19.64 -13.17 9.39
C LEU A 143 -19.70 -14.57 8.78
N GLY A 144 -18.92 -15.50 9.34
CA GLY A 144 -18.97 -16.92 9.00
C GLY A 144 -19.97 -17.72 9.84
N MET A 145 -19.74 -19.04 9.91
CA MET A 145 -20.48 -19.93 10.81
C MET A 145 -20.44 -19.41 12.26
N GLU A 146 -21.55 -19.49 12.99
CA GLU A 146 -21.68 -18.96 14.36
C GLU A 146 -21.39 -17.46 14.53
N ASN A 147 -21.46 -16.67 13.45
CA ASN A 147 -21.04 -15.26 13.41
C ASN A 147 -19.57 -15.07 13.84
N ASP A 148 -18.73 -16.09 13.66
CA ASP A 148 -17.29 -15.91 13.83
C ASP A 148 -16.78 -15.00 12.71
N THR A 149 -16.10 -13.91 13.07
CA THR A 149 -15.34 -13.11 12.11
C THR A 149 -14.04 -13.82 11.71
N PRO A 150 -13.37 -13.41 10.61
CA PRO A 150 -12.01 -13.83 10.28
C PRO A 150 -11.05 -13.82 11.48
N LEU A 151 -11.16 -12.81 12.36
CA LEU A 151 -10.31 -12.69 13.54
C LEU A 151 -10.61 -13.77 14.59
N HIS A 152 -11.88 -14.10 14.83
CA HIS A 152 -12.25 -15.24 15.70
C HIS A 152 -11.66 -16.54 15.16
N MET A 153 -11.77 -16.75 13.84
CA MET A 153 -11.24 -17.95 13.19
C MET A 153 -9.71 -18.04 13.27
N ALA A 154 -9.00 -16.94 13.03
CA ALA A 154 -7.54 -16.88 13.14
C ALA A 154 -7.04 -17.21 14.56
N VAL A 155 -7.76 -16.74 15.58
CA VAL A 155 -7.49 -17.07 16.99
C VAL A 155 -7.72 -18.57 17.29
N LYS A 156 -8.81 -19.17 16.77
CA LYS A 156 -9.07 -20.61 16.92
C LYS A 156 -8.00 -21.46 16.24
N VAL A 157 -7.58 -21.06 15.03
CA VAL A 157 -6.50 -21.70 14.26
C VAL A 157 -5.13 -21.52 14.95
N GLY A 158 -4.96 -20.43 15.69
CA GLY A 158 -3.76 -20.15 16.47
C GLY A 158 -2.61 -19.58 15.63
N ASP A 159 -2.91 -18.84 14.56
CA ASP A 159 -1.90 -18.23 13.68
C ASP A 159 -1.69 -16.75 14.03
N VAL A 160 -0.58 -16.44 14.70
CA VAL A 160 -0.25 -15.09 15.18
C VAL A 160 -0.10 -14.10 14.03
N ASN A 161 0.46 -14.54 12.89
CA ASN A 161 0.74 -13.66 11.77
C ASN A 161 -0.56 -13.23 11.07
N VAL A 162 -1.47 -14.19 10.90
CA VAL A 162 -2.81 -13.91 10.38
C VAL A 162 -3.61 -13.04 11.35
N VAL A 163 -3.51 -13.28 12.67
CA VAL A 163 -4.14 -12.39 13.68
C VAL A 163 -3.63 -10.95 13.53
N LYS A 164 -2.32 -10.73 13.44
CA LYS A 164 -1.74 -9.40 13.24
C LYS A 164 -2.22 -8.77 11.94
N ALA A 165 -2.24 -9.54 10.84
CA ALA A 165 -2.71 -9.06 9.54
C ALA A 165 -4.15 -8.56 9.64
N LEU A 166 -5.06 -9.37 10.17
CA LEU A 166 -6.48 -8.99 10.30
C LEU A 166 -6.66 -7.72 11.15
N ILE A 167 -5.91 -7.57 12.24
CA ILE A 167 -5.98 -6.35 13.08
C ILE A 167 -5.50 -5.11 12.29
N VAL A 168 -4.38 -5.23 11.57
CA VAL A 168 -3.81 -4.15 10.75
C VAL A 168 -4.78 -3.69 9.66
N PHE A 169 -5.47 -4.63 9.02
CA PHE A 169 -6.51 -4.37 8.01
C PHE A 169 -7.85 -3.91 8.61
N GLY A 170 -7.95 -3.71 9.93
CA GLY A 170 -9.11 -3.11 10.57
C GLY A 170 -10.15 -4.10 11.11
N GLY A 171 -9.75 -5.35 11.35
CA GLY A 171 -10.60 -6.32 12.05
C GLY A 171 -11.01 -5.82 13.44
N ASP A 172 -12.29 -5.91 13.75
CA ASP A 172 -12.83 -5.49 15.04
C ASP A 172 -12.36 -6.43 16.15
N ILE A 173 -11.45 -5.92 16.97
CA ILE A 173 -10.81 -6.63 18.06
C ILE A 173 -11.78 -6.97 19.20
N ASN A 174 -12.94 -6.31 19.26
CA ASN A 174 -13.98 -6.50 20.27
C ASN A 174 -15.29 -7.07 19.70
N ALA A 175 -15.31 -7.49 18.44
CA ALA A 175 -16.45 -8.18 17.85
C ALA A 175 -16.85 -9.39 18.71
N VAL A 176 -18.13 -9.73 18.69
CA VAL A 176 -18.67 -10.89 19.43
C VAL A 176 -19.34 -11.86 18.47
N ASN A 177 -19.09 -13.15 18.65
CA ASN A 177 -19.78 -14.21 17.93
C ASN A 177 -21.16 -14.52 18.56
N LYS A 178 -21.90 -15.51 18.03
CA LYS A 178 -23.22 -15.92 18.57
C LYS A 178 -23.20 -16.34 20.05
N LYS A 179 -22.04 -16.73 20.59
CA LYS A 179 -21.84 -17.12 21.99
C LYS A 179 -21.43 -15.95 22.88
N ASN A 180 -21.45 -14.72 22.36
CA ASN A 180 -20.92 -13.52 23.01
C ASN A 180 -19.43 -13.62 23.37
N GLU A 181 -18.66 -14.42 22.62
CA GLU A 181 -17.22 -14.57 22.83
C GLU A 181 -16.48 -13.54 21.96
N THR A 182 -15.56 -12.78 22.56
CA THR A 182 -14.64 -11.90 21.81
C THR A 182 -13.40 -12.66 21.33
N PRO A 183 -12.61 -12.13 20.37
CA PRO A 183 -11.32 -12.72 20.01
C PRO A 183 -10.40 -12.91 21.21
N ARG A 184 -10.37 -11.97 22.16
CA ARG A 184 -9.62 -12.10 23.41
C ARG A 184 -10.14 -13.23 24.28
N HIS A 185 -11.47 -13.38 24.42
CA HIS A 185 -12.07 -14.49 25.14
C HIS A 185 -11.65 -15.83 24.52
N LEU A 186 -11.83 -15.97 23.21
CA LEU A 186 -11.44 -17.17 22.46
C LEU A 186 -9.96 -17.52 22.64
N ALA A 187 -9.09 -16.51 22.60
CA ALA A 187 -7.66 -16.73 22.78
C ALA A 187 -7.37 -17.36 24.14
N THR A 188 -8.08 -16.97 25.21
CA THR A 188 -7.88 -17.54 26.55
C THR A 188 -8.42 -18.95 26.74
N VAL A 189 -9.46 -19.34 26.01
CA VAL A 189 -10.02 -20.71 26.10
C VAL A 189 -9.39 -21.64 25.06
N SER A 190 -8.64 -21.09 24.09
CA SER A 190 -7.93 -21.83 23.07
C SER A 190 -6.85 -22.74 23.66
N LYS A 191 -6.72 -23.93 23.07
CA LYS A 191 -5.65 -24.89 23.35
C LYS A 191 -4.40 -24.66 22.49
N SER A 192 -4.36 -23.59 21.69
CA SER A 192 -3.21 -23.27 20.84
C SER A 192 -1.95 -23.01 21.68
N ARG A 193 -0.81 -23.57 21.26
CA ARG A 193 0.52 -23.26 21.85
C ARG A 193 0.88 -21.77 21.74
N PHE A 194 0.27 -21.05 20.80
CA PHE A 194 0.51 -19.63 20.56
C PHE A 194 -0.49 -18.73 21.30
N ARG A 195 -1.37 -19.30 22.14
CA ARG A 195 -2.37 -18.57 22.92
C ARG A 195 -1.80 -17.33 23.62
N ASN A 196 -0.68 -17.47 24.33
CA ASN A 196 -0.11 -16.36 25.09
C ASN A 196 0.37 -15.22 24.19
N GLN A 197 0.94 -15.55 23.03
CA GLN A 197 1.36 -14.55 22.04
C GLN A 197 0.16 -13.83 21.42
N ILE A 198 -0.93 -14.55 21.14
CA ILE A 198 -2.17 -13.98 20.61
C ILE A 198 -2.83 -13.06 21.64
N ILE A 199 -2.94 -13.50 22.90
CA ILE A 199 -3.46 -12.66 23.99
C ILE A 199 -2.60 -11.40 24.13
N HIS A 200 -1.28 -11.55 24.11
CA HIS A 200 -0.34 -10.44 24.19
C HIS A 200 -0.58 -9.42 23.06
N ALA A 201 -0.65 -9.91 21.81
CA ALA A 201 -0.93 -9.07 20.65
C ALA A 201 -2.25 -8.30 20.82
N LEU A 202 -3.34 -9.00 21.13
CA LEU A 202 -4.66 -8.39 21.34
C LEU A 202 -4.66 -7.34 22.47
N CYS A 203 -3.89 -7.54 23.54
CA CYS A 203 -3.76 -6.58 24.62
C CYS A 203 -3.01 -5.31 24.19
N LEU A 204 -1.96 -5.43 23.36
CA LEU A 204 -1.17 -4.28 22.88
C LEU A 204 -1.96 -3.30 22.01
N VAL A 205 -3.07 -3.74 21.42
CA VAL A 205 -3.96 -2.91 20.60
C VAL A 205 -5.24 -2.49 21.32
N GLY A 206 -5.35 -2.77 22.62
CA GLY A 206 -6.42 -2.24 23.47
C GLY A 206 -7.71 -3.04 23.50
N THR A 207 -7.67 -4.36 23.33
CA THR A 207 -8.87 -5.20 23.52
C THR A 207 -9.46 -5.05 24.92
N THR A 208 -10.79 -4.91 24.99
CA THR A 208 -11.48 -4.81 26.28
C THR A 208 -11.48 -6.17 26.98
N PRO A 209 -11.15 -6.24 28.29
CA PRO A 209 -11.33 -7.45 29.09
C PRO A 209 -12.81 -7.89 29.08
N CYS A 210 -13.07 -9.17 29.35
CA CYS A 210 -14.46 -9.62 29.51
C CYS A 210 -15.07 -9.03 30.80
N ASP A 211 -16.40 -9.07 30.90
CA ASP A 211 -17.10 -8.73 32.14
C ASP A 211 -16.75 -9.77 33.22
N PRO A 212 -16.13 -9.38 34.36
CA PRO A 212 -15.79 -10.30 35.44
C PRO A 212 -16.98 -11.02 36.05
N ARG A 213 -18.19 -10.47 35.92
CA ARG A 213 -19.41 -11.08 36.44
C ARG A 213 -19.94 -12.19 35.54
N LYS A 214 -19.55 -12.21 34.27
CA LYS A 214 -20.04 -13.14 33.24
C LYS A 214 -18.97 -14.13 32.76
N CYS A 215 -17.71 -13.92 33.14
CA CYS A 215 -16.58 -14.69 32.63
C CYS A 215 -15.62 -15.07 33.77
N ASN A 216 -15.52 -16.37 34.07
CA ASN A 216 -14.62 -16.92 35.09
C ASN A 216 -13.21 -17.23 34.56
N TYR A 217 -12.93 -16.93 33.29
CA TYR A 217 -11.62 -17.15 32.69
C TYR A 217 -10.69 -15.95 32.96
N GLN A 218 -9.37 -16.17 32.85
CA GLN A 218 -8.34 -15.11 33.03
C GLN A 218 -8.39 -14.00 31.95
N CYS A 219 -9.47 -13.91 31.16
CA CYS A 219 -9.76 -12.82 30.21
C CYS A 219 -9.76 -11.45 30.87
N ASN A 220 -10.10 -11.41 32.16
CA ASN A 220 -10.32 -10.18 32.92
C ASN A 220 -9.05 -9.64 33.57
N VAL A 221 -7.94 -10.38 33.52
CA VAL A 221 -6.68 -9.94 34.11
C VAL A 221 -6.14 -8.78 33.27
N PRO A 222 -5.96 -7.57 33.86
CA PRO A 222 -5.30 -6.47 33.18
C PRO A 222 -3.89 -6.93 32.81
N PHE A 223 -3.55 -6.83 31.52
CA PHE A 223 -2.20 -7.14 31.09
C PHE A 223 -1.25 -6.09 31.71
N LYS A 224 -0.33 -6.55 32.56
CA LYS A 224 0.77 -5.72 33.06
C LYS A 224 1.94 -5.87 32.08
N PRO A 225 2.31 -4.81 31.33
CA PRO A 225 3.47 -4.86 30.47
C PRO A 225 4.73 -4.85 31.35
N SER A 226 5.20 -6.03 31.77
CA SER A 226 6.54 -6.18 32.34
C SER A 226 7.03 -7.61 32.21
N THR A 227 8.29 -7.75 31.77
CA THR A 227 9.15 -8.95 31.62
C THR A 227 9.13 -9.75 30.31
N TYR A 228 8.77 -9.12 29.19
CA TYR A 228 9.31 -9.53 27.88
C TYR A 228 9.90 -8.29 27.20
N PRO A 229 11.18 -8.29 26.84
CA PRO A 229 11.74 -7.14 26.15
C PRO A 229 11.06 -7.03 24.79
N LEU A 230 10.55 -5.83 24.47
CA LEU A 230 10.23 -5.40 23.11
C LEU A 230 11.50 -5.23 22.25
N ALA A 231 12.58 -5.95 22.59
CA ALA A 231 13.88 -5.92 21.95
C ALA A 231 14.51 -7.33 22.05
N ALA A 232 14.92 -7.86 20.90
CA ALA A 232 15.89 -8.95 20.74
C ALA A 232 15.69 -10.19 21.63
N ALA A 233 14.85 -11.13 21.18
CA ALA A 233 15.18 -12.54 21.36
C ALA A 233 15.75 -13.03 20.02
N GLU A 234 17.07 -13.14 19.91
CA GLU A 234 17.66 -14.05 18.93
C GLU A 234 17.22 -15.48 19.28
N PRO A 235 16.76 -16.24 18.29
CA PRO A 235 16.97 -17.68 18.30
C PRO A 235 17.84 -18.03 17.09
N GLY A 236 19.09 -18.36 17.35
CA GLY A 236 19.86 -19.26 16.49
C GLY A 236 20.63 -18.58 15.36
N ASN A 237 21.95 -18.56 15.56
CA ASN A 237 22.98 -18.63 14.54
C ASN A 237 22.71 -19.74 13.49
N GLU A 238 21.79 -19.52 12.53
CA GLU A 238 21.71 -20.27 11.27
C GLU A 238 21.14 -19.39 10.14
N LEU A 239 21.76 -18.22 9.90
CA LEU A 239 21.58 -17.46 8.66
C LEU A 239 22.92 -16.88 8.17
N SER A 240 23.97 -17.69 8.30
CA SER A 240 25.24 -17.47 7.60
C SER A 240 25.25 -18.22 6.27
N LYS A 241 24.26 -18.00 5.39
CA LYS A 241 24.31 -18.38 3.95
C LYS A 241 23.07 -17.88 3.18
N ALA A 242 22.98 -16.56 3.01
CA ALA A 242 22.26 -15.95 1.89
C ALA A 242 22.67 -14.46 1.77
N ARG A 243 23.97 -14.20 1.54
CA ARG A 243 24.39 -12.93 0.95
C ARG A 243 23.94 -12.96 -0.51
N GLY A 244 22.76 -12.42 -0.79
CA GLY A 244 22.43 -11.98 -2.14
C GLY A 244 23.29 -10.78 -2.44
N ASP A 245 24.22 -10.91 -3.39
CA ASP A 245 25.07 -9.84 -3.91
C ASP A 245 24.19 -8.67 -4.37
N VAL A 246 24.08 -7.63 -3.54
CA VAL A 246 23.72 -6.28 -4.00
C VAL A 246 25.04 -5.62 -4.41
N SER A 247 25.56 -6.03 -5.57
CA SER A 247 26.62 -5.29 -6.25
C SER A 247 25.97 -4.38 -7.28
N VAL A 248 25.82 -3.10 -6.94
CA VAL A 248 25.58 -2.07 -7.95
C VAL A 248 26.90 -1.92 -8.70
N LYS A 249 27.01 -2.56 -9.87
CA LYS A 249 28.20 -2.44 -10.71
C LYS A 249 28.23 -1.03 -11.27
N LEU A 250 29.34 -0.32 -11.06
CA LEU A 250 29.57 1.05 -11.58
C LEU A 250 29.42 1.16 -13.11
N ASP A 251 29.41 0.04 -13.84
CA ASP A 251 29.17 -0.02 -15.29
C ASP A 251 27.70 0.26 -15.69
N ASP A 252 26.74 0.11 -14.77
CA ASP A 252 25.31 0.33 -15.06
C ASP A 252 24.93 1.83 -15.02
N VAL A 253 25.73 2.65 -14.35
CA VAL A 253 25.55 4.11 -14.29
C VAL A 253 25.96 4.79 -15.61
N ALA A 254 26.90 4.19 -16.35
CA ALA A 254 27.39 4.73 -17.63
C ALA A 254 26.47 4.42 -18.82
N LYS A 255 25.69 3.32 -18.78
CA LYS A 255 24.80 2.91 -19.89
C LYS A 255 23.47 3.67 -19.97
N ILE A 256 23.06 4.31 -18.87
CA ILE A 256 21.81 5.10 -18.80
C ILE A 256 21.93 6.42 -19.58
N MET A 257 23.14 6.87 -19.90
CA MET A 257 23.41 8.15 -20.58
C MET A 257 23.36 8.09 -22.12
N ALA A 258 23.06 6.96 -22.76
CA ALA A 258 23.30 6.78 -24.20
C ALA A 258 22.13 6.29 -25.09
N ALA A 259 20.91 6.10 -24.58
CA ALA A 259 19.81 5.54 -25.40
C ALA A 259 18.53 6.36 -25.35
N GLY A 260 18.46 7.41 -26.17
CA GLY A 260 17.24 8.15 -26.48
C GLY A 260 17.10 8.37 -27.98
N ALA A 261 16.31 7.53 -28.66
CA ALA A 261 15.83 7.80 -30.01
C ALA A 261 14.52 7.02 -30.32
N HIS A 262 13.44 7.80 -30.45
CA HIS A 262 12.23 7.66 -31.27
C HIS A 262 11.48 6.32 -31.43
N ALA A 263 10.17 6.35 -31.12
CA ALA A 263 9.14 5.77 -31.98
C ALA A 263 7.76 6.42 -31.73
N ASN A 264 7.18 7.01 -32.79
CA ASN A 264 5.82 7.52 -32.85
C ASN A 264 4.83 6.36 -33.04
N VAL A 265 3.77 6.30 -32.24
CA VAL A 265 2.61 5.44 -32.51
C VAL A 265 1.33 6.25 -32.33
N LYS A 266 0.59 6.43 -33.43
CA LYS A 266 -0.77 6.98 -33.45
C LYS A 266 -1.75 5.86 -33.11
N TYR A 267 -2.67 6.09 -32.16
CA TYR A 267 -3.87 5.29 -32.00
C TYR A 267 -5.13 6.15 -31.90
N THR A 268 -6.17 5.65 -32.53
CA THR A 268 -7.44 6.26 -32.88
C THR A 268 -8.45 6.21 -31.73
N LYS A 269 -9.27 7.27 -31.66
CA LYS A 269 -10.38 7.46 -30.71
C LYS A 269 -11.52 6.46 -30.92
N SER A 270 -12.02 5.89 -29.82
CA SER A 270 -13.41 5.44 -29.63
C SER A 270 -13.67 5.53 -28.12
N GLY A 271 -14.38 6.53 -27.61
CA GLY A 271 -15.84 6.58 -27.63
C GLY A 271 -16.26 7.13 -26.26
N ALA A 272 -16.43 8.45 -26.20
CA ALA A 272 -16.75 9.19 -24.99
C ALA A 272 -18.24 9.01 -24.63
N GLY A 273 -18.52 8.57 -23.40
CA GLY A 273 -19.81 8.74 -22.75
C GLY A 273 -19.68 9.83 -21.68
N ARG A 274 -20.11 11.05 -22.03
CA ARG A 274 -20.22 12.19 -21.11
C ARG A 274 -21.34 11.94 -20.11
N ASN A 275 -21.08 12.17 -18.82
CA ASN A 275 -22.07 12.77 -17.92
C ASN A 275 -21.33 13.79 -17.05
N GLU A 276 -21.53 15.05 -17.42
CA GLU A 276 -21.12 16.25 -16.68
C GLU A 276 -22.12 16.48 -15.54
N ASN A 277 -21.61 17.08 -14.46
CA ASN A 277 -22.28 17.56 -13.23
C ASN A 277 -22.20 16.59 -12.04
N ASP A 278 -21.21 16.83 -11.18
CA ASP A 278 -21.40 16.88 -9.71
C ASP A 278 -20.17 17.49 -9.02
N GLY A 279 -19.94 18.78 -9.29
CA GLY A 279 -19.02 19.62 -8.53
C GLY A 279 -19.70 20.19 -7.29
N GLN A 280 -20.15 19.35 -6.35
CA GLN A 280 -20.61 19.84 -5.05
C GLN A 280 -19.41 20.05 -4.12
N SER A 281 -19.07 21.31 -3.92
CA SER A 281 -18.11 21.75 -2.91
C SER A 281 -18.58 21.27 -1.54
N ILE A 282 -17.79 20.42 -0.90
CA ILE A 282 -18.03 19.91 0.44
C ILE A 282 -17.82 21.08 1.42
N MET A 283 -18.85 21.89 1.65
CA MET A 283 -18.74 23.06 2.53
C MET A 283 -18.49 22.63 3.99
N LYS A 284 -17.39 23.14 4.54
CA LYS A 284 -16.88 22.88 5.90
C LYS A 284 -17.30 23.99 6.88
N LYS A 285 -17.40 23.68 8.18
CA LYS A 285 -17.55 24.67 9.27
C LYS A 285 -16.39 25.68 9.21
N LYS A 286 -16.70 26.98 9.30
CA LYS A 286 -15.71 28.07 9.26
C LYS A 286 -14.79 28.04 10.48
N ARG A 287 -13.59 27.47 10.35
CA ARG A 287 -12.48 27.66 11.31
C ARG A 287 -11.80 29.03 11.11
N LYS A 288 -11.21 29.56 12.19
CA LYS A 288 -10.45 30.82 12.18
C LYS A 288 -9.13 30.70 11.42
N ASP A 289 -8.46 29.57 11.59
CA ASP A 289 -7.12 29.30 11.06
C ASP A 289 -7.14 28.06 10.15
N ASP A 290 -6.23 28.03 9.18
CA ASP A 290 -6.08 26.91 8.24
C ASP A 290 -5.30 25.75 8.90
N SER A 291 -5.62 24.53 8.47
CA SER A 291 -4.98 23.29 8.93
C SER A 291 -4.23 22.58 7.81
N ALA A 292 -3.04 22.07 8.14
CA ALA A 292 -2.13 21.44 7.19
C ALA A 292 -1.76 20.01 7.58
N LEU A 293 -1.75 19.12 6.60
CA LEU A 293 -1.25 17.74 6.68
C LEU A 293 0.00 17.61 5.81
N CYS A 294 1.10 17.09 6.37
CA CYS A 294 2.35 16.86 5.65
C CYS A 294 2.71 15.37 5.65
N LEU A 295 2.92 14.80 4.46
CA LEU A 295 3.15 13.38 4.24
C LEU A 295 4.53 13.14 3.62
N ASP A 296 5.40 12.43 4.33
CA ASP A 296 6.77 12.18 3.86
C ASP A 296 6.85 11.21 2.68
N GLY A 297 7.96 11.26 1.94
CA GLY A 297 8.36 10.21 1.00
C GLY A 297 8.99 9.00 1.72
N GLY A 298 8.90 7.82 1.09
CA GLY A 298 9.47 6.60 1.68
C GLY A 298 9.11 5.26 1.03
N GLY A 299 8.66 5.25 -0.23
CA GLY A 299 8.34 4.01 -0.96
C GLY A 299 7.12 3.28 -0.42
N ILE A 300 7.20 1.95 -0.33
CA ILE A 300 6.11 1.09 0.19
C ILE A 300 5.77 1.38 1.65
N ARG A 301 6.71 1.96 2.40
CA ARG A 301 6.50 2.39 3.80
C ARG A 301 5.45 3.51 3.93
N GLY A 302 4.97 4.07 2.82
CA GLY A 302 3.76 4.91 2.80
C GLY A 302 2.55 4.25 3.47
N LEU A 303 2.50 2.91 3.53
CA LEU A 303 1.54 2.14 4.34
C LEU A 303 1.46 2.60 5.80
N ILE A 304 2.57 3.05 6.41
CA ILE A 304 2.59 3.61 7.78
C ILE A 304 1.76 4.91 7.85
N LEU A 305 1.91 5.79 6.86
CA LEU A 305 1.14 7.05 6.80
C LEU A 305 -0.35 6.73 6.75
N ILE A 306 -0.73 5.79 5.90
CA ILE A 306 -2.12 5.33 5.74
C ILE A 306 -2.65 4.76 7.06
N GLN A 307 -1.86 3.96 7.79
CA GLN A 307 -2.27 3.40 9.07
C GLN A 307 -2.54 4.47 10.13
N VAL A 308 -1.71 5.51 10.20
CA VAL A 308 -1.93 6.64 11.12
C VAL A 308 -3.18 7.43 10.71
N LEU A 309 -3.33 7.69 9.41
CA LEU A 309 -4.47 8.41 8.83
C LEU A 309 -5.81 7.69 9.05
N LEU A 310 -5.85 6.37 8.87
CA LEU A 310 -6.99 5.50 9.20
C LEU A 310 -7.44 5.70 10.65
N ASN A 311 -6.50 5.70 11.58
CA ASN A 311 -6.81 5.86 13.01
C ASN A 311 -7.22 7.31 13.35
N LEU A 312 -6.64 8.32 12.69
CA LEU A 312 -7.08 9.72 12.84
C LEU A 312 -8.53 9.88 12.38
N GLU A 313 -8.89 9.35 11.21
CA GLU A 313 -10.25 9.41 10.65
C GLU A 313 -11.27 8.72 11.58
N ARG A 314 -10.91 7.57 12.17
CA ARG A 314 -11.74 6.88 13.18
C ARG A 314 -11.97 7.71 14.44
N VAL A 315 -10.93 8.38 14.95
CA VAL A 315 -11.02 9.22 16.16
C VAL A 315 -11.82 10.49 15.89
N ALA A 316 -11.56 11.15 14.75
CA ALA A 316 -12.23 12.39 14.35
C ALA A 316 -13.68 12.18 13.87
N LYS A 317 -14.05 10.95 13.47
CA LYS A 317 -15.37 10.59 12.93
C LYS A 317 -15.80 11.47 11.75
N GLN A 318 -14.83 11.96 10.98
CA GLN A 318 -15.04 12.79 9.78
C GLN A 318 -13.99 12.44 8.73
N PRO A 319 -14.34 12.50 7.43
CA PRO A 319 -13.38 12.27 6.35
C PRO A 319 -12.18 13.21 6.40
N LEU A 320 -10.98 12.70 6.10
CA LEU A 320 -9.74 13.49 6.16
C LEU A 320 -9.76 14.76 5.30
N VAL A 321 -10.41 14.69 4.13
CA VAL A 321 -10.59 15.84 3.22
C VAL A 321 -11.40 16.98 3.83
N LYS A 322 -12.20 16.71 4.86
CA LYS A 322 -12.90 17.73 5.65
C LYS A 322 -12.05 18.23 6.82
N LEU A 323 -11.05 17.46 7.25
CA LEU A 323 -10.21 17.82 8.38
C LEU A 323 -9.12 18.81 7.99
N PHE A 324 -8.48 18.66 6.83
CA PHE A 324 -7.35 19.49 6.43
C PHE A 324 -7.71 20.45 5.30
N ASP A 325 -7.16 21.67 5.33
CA ASP A 325 -7.31 22.68 4.27
C ASP A 325 -6.16 22.60 3.27
N TRP A 326 -5.00 22.19 3.76
CA TRP A 326 -3.76 22.00 3.00
C TRP A 326 -3.23 20.58 3.21
N ILE A 327 -2.84 19.91 2.12
CA ILE A 327 -2.17 18.61 2.17
C ILE A 327 -0.91 18.68 1.31
N ALA A 328 0.26 18.49 1.90
CA ALA A 328 1.51 18.39 1.17
C ALA A 328 2.07 16.97 1.25
N GLY A 329 2.68 16.51 0.16
CA GLY A 329 3.25 15.18 0.09
C GLY A 329 4.50 15.09 -0.78
N THR A 330 5.41 14.18 -0.43
CA THR A 330 6.60 13.88 -1.25
C THR A 330 6.62 12.40 -1.60
N GLY A 331 6.96 12.06 -2.84
CA GLY A 331 7.01 10.67 -3.30
C GLY A 331 5.71 9.93 -3.01
N THR A 332 5.83 8.91 -2.16
CA THR A 332 4.68 8.14 -1.65
C THR A 332 3.62 9.01 -0.96
N GLY A 333 4.03 9.97 -0.13
CA GLY A 333 3.11 10.92 0.50
C GLY A 333 2.42 11.83 -0.52
N GLY A 334 3.09 12.15 -1.63
CA GLY A 334 2.51 12.91 -2.75
C GLY A 334 1.43 12.11 -3.47
N ILE A 335 1.67 10.83 -3.76
CA ILE A 335 0.68 9.92 -4.35
C ILE A 335 -0.54 9.78 -3.43
N LEU A 336 -0.32 9.65 -2.11
CA LEU A 336 -1.40 9.59 -1.13
C LEU A 336 -2.20 10.89 -1.04
N ALA A 337 -1.53 12.04 -1.05
CA ALA A 337 -2.19 13.35 -1.05
C ALA A 337 -3.10 13.52 -2.27
N LEU A 338 -2.63 13.12 -3.46
CA LEU A 338 -3.44 13.09 -4.69
C LEU A 338 -4.58 12.07 -4.59
N GLY A 339 -4.36 10.92 -3.94
CA GLY A 339 -5.40 9.93 -3.65
C GLY A 339 -6.54 10.52 -2.82
N LEU A 340 -6.20 11.18 -1.72
CA LEU A 340 -7.18 11.85 -0.85
C LEU A 340 -7.93 12.96 -1.59
N LEU A 341 -7.26 13.74 -2.43
CA LEU A 341 -7.89 14.77 -3.27
C LEU A 341 -9.00 14.18 -4.16
N HIS A 342 -8.79 12.98 -4.71
CA HIS A 342 -9.76 12.30 -5.57
C HIS A 342 -10.82 11.51 -4.79
N GLY A 343 -10.99 11.80 -3.49
CA GLY A 343 -12.03 11.20 -2.66
C GLY A 343 -11.78 9.72 -2.32
N LYS A 344 -10.56 9.20 -2.56
CA LYS A 344 -10.23 7.81 -2.20
C LYS A 344 -10.21 7.67 -0.68
N SER A 345 -10.95 6.68 -0.18
CA SER A 345 -11.00 6.39 1.25
C SER A 345 -9.65 5.87 1.76
N THR A 346 -9.36 6.08 3.04
CA THR A 346 -8.11 5.57 3.61
C THR A 346 -7.99 4.04 3.58
N PRO A 347 -9.05 3.22 3.74
CA PRO A 347 -8.95 1.77 3.54
C PRO A 347 -8.62 1.42 2.08
N TYR A 348 -9.20 2.13 1.11
CA TYR A 348 -8.88 1.92 -0.30
C TYR A 348 -7.42 2.27 -0.61
N LEU A 349 -6.87 3.32 -0.01
CA LEU A 349 -5.45 3.66 -0.18
C LEU A 349 -4.54 2.56 0.39
N GLN A 350 -4.92 1.92 1.50
CA GLN A 350 -4.17 0.77 2.04
C GLN A 350 -4.16 -0.38 1.03
N GLN A 351 -5.33 -0.75 0.52
CA GLN A 351 -5.52 -1.78 -0.52
C GLN A 351 -4.70 -1.47 -1.78
N LEU A 352 -4.78 -0.21 -2.24
CA LEU A 352 -4.03 0.30 -3.38
C LEU A 352 -2.52 0.07 -3.24
N TYR A 353 -1.97 0.30 -2.06
CA TYR A 353 -0.53 0.15 -1.83
C TYR A 353 -0.06 -1.31 -1.80
N PHE A 354 -0.89 -2.22 -1.31
CA PHE A 354 -0.61 -3.65 -1.40
C PHE A 354 -0.69 -4.16 -2.85
N ARG A 355 -1.57 -3.60 -3.69
CA ARG A 355 -1.58 -3.87 -5.14
C ARG A 355 -0.37 -3.23 -5.84
N PHE A 356 -0.03 -2.00 -5.46
CA PHE A 356 1.10 -1.24 -6.00
C PHE A 356 2.42 -2.01 -5.91
N LYS A 357 2.76 -2.59 -4.75
CA LYS A 357 4.02 -3.35 -4.59
C LYS A 357 4.11 -4.58 -5.51
N ASP A 358 2.96 -5.19 -5.80
CA ASP A 358 2.89 -6.43 -6.56
C ASP A 358 2.87 -6.14 -8.08
N GLU A 359 2.29 -5.00 -8.50
CA GLU A 359 2.18 -4.60 -9.91
C GLU A 359 3.35 -3.72 -10.41
N VAL A 360 3.92 -2.89 -9.55
CA VAL A 360 4.89 -1.85 -9.97
C VAL A 360 6.34 -2.27 -9.77
N PHE A 361 6.67 -2.95 -8.68
CA PHE A 361 8.06 -3.35 -8.40
C PHE A 361 8.46 -4.63 -9.15
N VAL A 362 7.94 -4.89 -10.34
CA VAL A 362 8.16 -6.14 -11.08
C VAL A 362 9.39 -6.05 -11.99
N GLY A 363 10.30 -7.01 -11.88
CA GLY A 363 11.53 -7.10 -12.68
C GLY A 363 12.77 -6.58 -11.95
N ALA A 364 13.77 -6.13 -12.72
CA ALA A 364 15.03 -5.60 -12.21
C ALA A 364 14.99 -4.07 -12.12
N ARG A 365 15.78 -3.50 -11.18
CA ARG A 365 15.95 -2.06 -11.08
C ARG A 365 16.89 -1.53 -12.19
N PRO A 366 16.68 -0.28 -12.68
CA PRO A 366 15.50 0.53 -12.43
C PRO A 366 14.25 -0.10 -13.08
N TYR A 367 13.14 -0.11 -12.35
CA TYR A 367 11.90 -0.73 -12.78
C TYR A 367 11.37 -0.08 -14.07
N PRO A 368 10.75 -0.87 -14.97
CA PRO A 368 10.09 -0.34 -16.15
C PRO A 368 9.06 0.73 -15.77
N SER A 369 8.98 1.82 -16.55
CA SER A 369 8.03 2.91 -16.24
C SER A 369 6.59 2.57 -16.62
N GLU A 370 6.38 1.69 -17.59
CA GLU A 370 5.05 1.38 -18.12
C GLU A 370 4.08 0.80 -17.07
N PRO A 371 4.45 -0.19 -16.23
CA PRO A 371 3.55 -0.67 -15.17
C PRO A 371 3.16 0.43 -14.18
N PHE A 372 4.12 1.27 -13.77
CA PHE A 372 3.88 2.37 -12.84
C PHE A 372 2.92 3.41 -13.46
N GLU A 373 3.16 3.79 -14.71
CA GLU A 373 2.32 4.77 -15.40
C GLU A 373 0.90 4.24 -15.65
N LYS A 374 0.76 2.98 -16.10
CA LYS A 374 -0.55 2.34 -16.28
C LYS A 374 -1.32 2.26 -14.96
N PHE A 375 -0.66 1.86 -13.89
CA PHE A 375 -1.24 1.82 -12.56
C PHE A 375 -1.79 3.19 -12.16
N LEU A 376 -0.97 4.25 -12.29
CA LEU A 376 -1.40 5.61 -11.96
C LEU A 376 -2.53 6.12 -12.88
N GLN A 377 -2.52 5.77 -14.16
CA GLN A 377 -3.57 6.15 -15.11
C GLN A 377 -4.91 5.46 -14.80
N GLN A 378 -4.89 4.18 -14.42
CA GLN A 378 -6.09 3.46 -13.99
C GLN A 378 -6.66 4.08 -12.72
N GLU A 379 -5.78 4.50 -11.81
CA GLU A 379 -6.16 4.95 -10.48
C GLU A 379 -6.55 6.43 -10.42
N PHE A 380 -5.96 7.29 -11.25
CA PHE A 380 -6.24 8.73 -11.27
C PHE A 380 -6.96 9.20 -12.53
N GLY A 381 -7.15 8.32 -13.52
CA GLY A 381 -7.63 8.68 -14.86
C GLY A 381 -6.51 9.19 -15.76
N ALA A 382 -6.52 8.78 -17.03
CA ALA A 382 -5.49 9.15 -18.00
C ALA A 382 -5.49 10.64 -18.37
N ASP A 383 -6.68 11.26 -18.37
CA ASP A 383 -6.91 12.64 -18.82
C ASP A 383 -7.28 13.59 -17.67
N THR A 384 -7.25 13.13 -16.43
CA THR A 384 -7.64 13.94 -15.26
C THR A 384 -6.61 15.04 -15.01
N ILE A 385 -7.07 16.29 -15.04
CA ILE A 385 -6.24 17.48 -14.84
C ILE A 385 -6.15 17.80 -13.35
N MET A 386 -4.99 18.28 -12.88
CA MET A 386 -4.73 18.63 -11.48
C MET A 386 -5.75 19.62 -10.90
N THR A 387 -6.19 20.61 -11.68
CA THR A 387 -7.14 21.65 -11.24
C THR A 387 -8.61 21.22 -11.31
N SER A 388 -8.89 19.95 -11.65
CA SER A 388 -10.27 19.44 -11.69
C SER A 388 -10.94 19.42 -10.31
N ILE A 389 -10.15 19.26 -9.25
CA ILE A 389 -10.61 19.29 -7.86
C ILE A 389 -9.82 20.38 -7.13
N GLY A 390 -10.48 21.47 -6.74
CA GLY A 390 -9.83 22.64 -6.14
C GLY A 390 -9.61 22.58 -4.62
N TYR A 391 -10.24 21.63 -3.91
CA TYR A 391 -10.17 21.54 -2.45
C TYR A 391 -10.16 20.09 -1.96
N PRO A 392 -9.37 19.73 -0.92
CA PRO A 392 -8.39 20.58 -0.22
C PRO A 392 -7.23 21.00 -1.13
N ARG A 393 -6.46 22.02 -0.73
CA ARG A 393 -5.31 22.48 -1.50
C ARG A 393 -4.17 21.47 -1.34
N VAL A 394 -3.73 20.88 -2.44
CA VAL A 394 -2.72 19.82 -2.46
C VAL A 394 -1.43 20.31 -3.12
N LEU A 395 -0.30 19.94 -2.51
CA LEU A 395 1.05 20.14 -3.04
C LEU A 395 1.80 18.82 -3.06
N ALA A 396 2.28 18.40 -4.22
CA ALA A 396 3.21 17.28 -4.34
C ALA A 396 4.59 17.78 -4.81
N THR A 397 5.65 17.39 -4.13
CA THR A 397 7.01 17.87 -4.43
C THR A 397 7.65 17.08 -5.57
N GLY A 398 8.47 17.74 -6.38
CA GLY A 398 9.29 17.11 -7.41
C GLY A 398 10.61 17.85 -7.59
N ALA A 399 11.66 17.15 -7.98
CA ALA A 399 12.96 17.75 -8.25
C ALA A 399 13.17 17.88 -9.76
N VAL A 400 13.34 19.12 -10.24
CA VAL A 400 13.64 19.40 -11.65
C VAL A 400 15.14 19.22 -11.86
N SER A 401 15.51 18.21 -12.65
CA SER A 401 16.89 17.73 -12.80
C SER A 401 17.56 18.10 -14.12
N ASP A 402 16.98 19.02 -14.89
CA ASP A 402 17.59 19.58 -16.12
C ASP A 402 18.65 20.67 -15.83
N ARG A 403 18.97 20.88 -14.54
CA ARG A 403 19.85 21.94 -14.05
C ARG A 403 20.59 21.53 -12.78
N ILE A 404 21.71 22.18 -12.51
CA ILE A 404 22.49 22.05 -11.27
C ILE A 404 22.67 23.45 -10.66
N PRO A 405 22.28 23.67 -9.38
CA PRO A 405 21.60 22.72 -8.50
C PRO A 405 20.16 22.42 -8.97
N PRO A 406 19.60 21.23 -8.68
CA PRO A 406 18.20 20.90 -9.00
C PRO A 406 17.23 21.90 -8.36
N ALA A 407 16.13 22.21 -9.04
CA ALA A 407 15.09 23.12 -8.53
C ALA A 407 13.89 22.35 -7.99
N LEU A 408 13.31 22.84 -6.89
CA LEU A 408 12.05 22.32 -6.36
C LEU A 408 10.89 22.76 -7.25
N HIS A 409 10.07 21.81 -7.67
CA HIS A 409 8.78 22.04 -8.31
C HIS A 409 7.67 21.53 -7.39
N LEU A 410 6.60 22.31 -7.31
CA LEU A 410 5.40 21.95 -6.55
C LEU A 410 4.26 21.72 -7.53
N PHE A 411 3.87 20.46 -7.69
CA PHE A 411 2.63 20.10 -8.38
C PHE A 411 1.46 20.50 -7.50
N ARG A 412 0.50 21.26 -8.04
CA ARG A 412 -0.62 21.82 -7.26
C ARG A 412 -1.93 21.69 -8.01
N ASN A 413 -3.04 21.64 -7.27
CA ASN A 413 -4.40 21.62 -7.82
C ASN A 413 -5.07 23.01 -7.87
N PHE A 414 -4.35 24.08 -7.53
CA PHE A 414 -4.83 25.46 -7.59
C PHE A 414 -3.79 26.33 -8.29
N SER A 415 -4.24 27.45 -8.85
CA SER A 415 -3.38 28.42 -9.54
C SER A 415 -2.95 29.55 -8.59
N ILE A 416 -1.78 30.14 -8.86
CA ILE A 416 -1.28 31.32 -8.15
C ILE A 416 -1.04 32.44 -9.17
N PRO A 417 -1.02 33.73 -8.75
CA PRO A 417 -0.81 34.85 -9.68
C PRO A 417 0.46 34.75 -10.53
N GLU A 418 1.50 34.07 -10.04
CA GLU A 418 2.74 33.81 -10.78
C GLU A 418 2.54 32.88 -11.99
N ASP A 419 1.48 32.07 -12.03
CA ASP A 419 1.15 31.20 -13.18
C ASP A 419 0.68 31.96 -14.39
N ASP A 420 0.13 33.16 -14.19
CA ASP A 420 -0.39 33.99 -15.29
C ASP A 420 0.71 34.79 -15.97
N LYS A 421 1.94 34.78 -15.42
CA LYS A 421 3.09 35.40 -16.07
C LYS A 421 3.43 34.63 -17.35
N GLU A 422 3.66 35.37 -18.42
CA GLU A 422 4.26 34.85 -19.66
C GLU A 422 5.64 34.27 -19.33
N PRO A 423 5.99 33.11 -19.92
CA PRO A 423 7.32 32.55 -19.75
C PRO A 423 8.36 33.52 -20.32
N ASP A 424 9.46 33.72 -19.59
CA ASP A 424 10.57 34.55 -20.06
C ASP A 424 11.22 33.89 -21.29
N GLU A 425 11.14 34.55 -22.44
CA GLU A 425 11.71 34.07 -23.72
C GLU A 425 13.24 33.92 -23.65
N ASN A 426 13.90 34.63 -22.74
CA ASN A 426 15.35 34.53 -22.52
C ASN A 426 15.74 33.48 -21.47
N ALA A 427 14.77 32.75 -20.89
CA ALA A 427 15.06 31.76 -19.87
C ALA A 427 15.91 30.62 -20.42
N LYS A 428 17.01 30.31 -19.72
CA LYS A 428 17.94 29.22 -20.08
C LYS A 428 17.27 27.83 -20.09
N PHE A 429 16.20 27.66 -19.33
CA PHE A 429 15.51 26.37 -19.17
C PHE A 429 14.04 26.50 -19.57
N PRO A 430 13.43 25.46 -20.16
CA PRO A 430 12.05 25.52 -20.60
C PRO A 430 11.10 25.75 -19.41
N PRO A 431 10.00 26.50 -19.59
CA PRO A 431 9.05 26.77 -18.52
C PRO A 431 8.43 25.47 -17.99
N LEU A 432 8.13 25.41 -16.70
CA LEU A 432 7.44 24.29 -16.09
C LEU A 432 5.96 24.31 -16.49
N SER A 433 5.32 23.15 -16.55
CA SER A 433 3.90 23.06 -16.85
C SER A 433 3.08 23.74 -15.76
N LYS A 434 2.03 24.46 -16.16
CA LYS A 434 1.11 25.11 -15.24
C LYS A 434 0.14 24.08 -14.65
N PRO A 435 -0.44 24.29 -13.46
CA PRO A 435 -1.42 23.37 -12.86
C PRO A 435 -2.55 22.95 -13.81
N LYS A 436 -3.08 23.90 -14.59
CA LYS A 436 -4.16 23.68 -15.56
C LYS A 436 -3.79 22.75 -16.73
N ASP A 437 -2.50 22.58 -16.99
CA ASP A 437 -1.98 21.76 -18.10
C ASP A 437 -1.38 20.43 -17.58
N GLN A 438 -1.41 20.19 -16.26
CA GLN A 438 -0.82 19.02 -15.62
C GLN A 438 -1.86 17.93 -15.40
N LEU A 439 -1.52 16.71 -15.84
CA LEU A 439 -2.27 15.51 -15.53
C LEU A 439 -1.91 14.99 -14.14
N VAL A 440 -2.91 14.53 -13.39
CA VAL A 440 -2.74 14.03 -12.02
C VAL A 440 -1.77 12.85 -11.98
N TRP A 441 -1.93 11.87 -12.88
CA TRP A 441 -1.05 10.70 -12.91
C TRP A 441 0.40 11.07 -13.24
N ARG A 442 0.62 12.13 -14.05
CA ARG A 442 1.98 12.63 -14.33
C ARG A 442 2.60 13.33 -13.13
N ALA A 443 1.80 14.10 -12.38
CA ALA A 443 2.25 14.68 -11.12
C ALA A 443 2.62 13.58 -10.10
N ALA A 444 1.76 12.56 -9.96
CA ALA A 444 2.01 11.38 -9.12
C ALA A 444 3.27 10.62 -9.55
N ARG A 445 3.47 10.42 -10.86
CA ARG A 445 4.66 9.75 -11.41
C ARG A 445 5.94 10.56 -11.21
N GLY A 446 5.83 11.89 -11.35
CA GLY A 446 6.93 12.82 -11.16
C GLY A 446 7.39 12.89 -9.71
N THR A 447 6.46 13.03 -8.76
CA THR A 447 6.80 13.02 -7.33
C THR A 447 7.36 11.67 -6.89
N GLY A 448 6.86 10.54 -7.42
CA GLY A 448 7.35 9.20 -7.11
C GLY A 448 8.52 8.69 -7.94
N ALA A 449 9.21 9.54 -8.72
CA ALA A 449 10.31 9.14 -9.61
C ALA A 449 11.64 8.95 -8.86
N THR A 450 11.67 8.05 -7.88
CA THR A 450 12.83 7.88 -6.98
C THR A 450 14.05 7.37 -7.76
N PRO A 451 15.19 8.10 -7.73
CA PRO A 451 16.43 7.66 -8.38
C PRO A 451 16.84 6.25 -7.92
N THR A 452 17.52 5.51 -8.79
CA THR A 452 17.89 4.08 -8.62
C THR A 452 16.73 3.07 -8.67
N TYR A 453 15.51 3.48 -8.34
CA TYR A 453 14.31 2.62 -8.41
C TYR A 453 13.54 2.82 -9.71
N PHE A 454 13.34 4.06 -10.11
CA PHE A 454 12.57 4.42 -11.30
C PHE A 454 13.35 5.38 -12.18
N ARG A 455 13.07 5.33 -13.49
CA ARG A 455 13.55 6.34 -14.43
C ARG A 455 12.88 7.69 -14.16
N ALA A 456 13.55 8.78 -14.52
CA ALA A 456 12.99 10.12 -14.47
C ALA A 456 11.76 10.24 -15.38
N LEU A 457 10.79 11.06 -15.00
CA LEU A 457 9.68 11.45 -15.88
C LEU A 457 10.07 12.70 -16.65
N GLY A 458 10.65 12.52 -17.85
CA GLY A 458 11.27 13.61 -18.59
C GLY A 458 12.42 14.21 -17.78
N ARG A 459 12.21 15.42 -17.26
CA ARG A 459 13.17 16.15 -16.40
C ARG A 459 12.84 16.13 -14.90
N MET A 460 11.86 15.33 -14.49
CA MET A 460 11.38 15.27 -13.11
C MET A 460 11.93 14.03 -12.40
N LEU A 461 12.52 14.25 -11.23
CA LEU A 461 12.88 13.25 -10.24
C LEU A 461 12.01 13.41 -8.98
N ASP A 462 12.08 12.42 -8.11
CA ASP A 462 11.42 12.44 -6.81
C ASP A 462 11.80 13.70 -6.00
N GLY A 463 10.79 14.33 -5.41
CA GLY A 463 10.96 15.49 -4.55
C GLY A 463 11.76 15.17 -3.27
N GLY A 464 11.94 13.89 -2.95
CA GLY A 464 12.75 13.40 -1.84
C GLY A 464 14.20 13.89 -1.89
N LEU A 465 14.74 14.24 -3.06
CA LEU A 465 16.07 14.83 -3.18
C LEU A 465 16.21 16.24 -2.59
N ILE A 466 15.09 16.94 -2.36
CA ILE A 466 15.08 18.33 -1.90
C ILE A 466 14.20 18.48 -0.65
N ALA A 467 12.99 17.94 -0.68
CA ALA A 467 11.92 18.17 0.29
C ALA A 467 11.25 16.85 0.71
N ASN A 468 12.02 15.85 1.16
CA ASN A 468 11.44 14.54 1.51
C ASN A 468 10.41 14.61 2.66
N ASN A 469 10.60 15.55 3.58
CA ASN A 469 9.57 16.02 4.49
C ASN A 469 9.10 17.40 4.01
N PRO A 470 7.88 17.54 3.45
CA PRO A 470 7.44 18.78 2.81
C PRO A 470 6.96 19.85 3.80
N THR A 471 7.17 19.68 5.11
CA THR A 471 6.56 20.53 6.14
C THR A 471 7.05 21.98 6.05
N MET A 472 8.38 22.18 5.94
CA MET A 472 8.95 23.52 5.84
C MET A 472 8.61 24.18 4.51
N ASP A 473 8.63 23.42 3.42
CA ASP A 473 8.28 23.89 2.08
C ASP A 473 6.81 24.34 2.03
N LEU A 474 5.90 23.57 2.65
CA LEU A 474 4.50 23.92 2.74
C LEU A 474 4.30 25.22 3.53
N ILE A 475 4.86 25.35 4.74
CA ILE A 475 4.69 26.55 5.57
C ILE A 475 5.26 27.78 4.86
N SER A 476 6.42 27.63 4.20
CA SER A 476 7.05 28.68 3.41
C SER A 476 6.18 29.09 2.22
N PHE A 477 5.63 28.10 1.51
CA PHE A 477 4.71 28.33 0.39
C PHE A 477 3.44 29.04 0.87
N MET A 478 2.81 28.55 1.94
CA MET A 478 1.63 29.15 2.54
C MET A 478 1.90 30.61 2.92
N HIS A 479 3.03 30.91 3.58
CA HIS A 479 3.45 32.28 3.88
C HIS A 479 3.55 33.17 2.64
N SER A 480 4.26 32.71 1.60
CA SER A 480 4.39 33.44 0.34
C SER A 480 3.02 33.67 -0.31
N PHE A 481 2.17 32.64 -0.34
CA PHE A 481 0.82 32.69 -0.88
C PHE A 481 -0.06 33.68 -0.11
N TYR A 482 -0.05 33.67 1.23
CA TYR A 482 -0.76 34.68 2.05
C TYR A 482 -0.34 36.09 1.65
N LYS A 483 0.97 36.35 1.61
CA LYS A 483 1.49 37.70 1.36
C LYS A 483 1.17 38.19 -0.05
N ASN A 484 1.25 37.32 -1.05
CA ASN A 484 1.17 37.71 -2.46
C ASN A 484 -0.25 37.58 -3.06
N ALA A 485 -1.07 36.62 -2.60
CA ALA A 485 -2.38 36.32 -3.19
C ALA A 485 -3.57 36.94 -2.45
N GLN A 486 -3.46 37.21 -1.14
CA GLN A 486 -4.54 37.76 -0.32
C GLN A 486 -5.10 39.13 -0.81
N PRO A 487 -4.32 40.04 -1.42
CA PRO A 487 -4.86 41.30 -1.95
C PRO A 487 -5.70 41.15 -3.24
N LYS A 488 -5.63 39.99 -3.92
CA LYS A 488 -6.23 39.77 -5.25
C LYS A 488 -7.25 38.62 -5.28
N ALA A 489 -7.40 37.86 -4.19
CA ALA A 489 -8.27 36.70 -4.13
C ALA A 489 -9.75 37.08 -3.87
N PRO A 490 -10.73 36.38 -4.47
CA PRO A 490 -12.13 36.52 -4.11
C PRO A 490 -12.40 36.22 -2.63
N PRO A 491 -13.44 36.79 -1.99
CA PRO A 491 -13.71 36.64 -0.56
C PRO A 491 -13.89 35.19 -0.07
N HIS A 492 -14.17 34.25 -0.97
CA HIS A 492 -14.39 32.83 -0.67
C HIS A 492 -13.13 31.97 -0.80
N ASP A 493 -12.03 32.51 -1.32
CA ASP A 493 -10.76 31.78 -1.57
C ASP A 493 -9.57 32.41 -0.83
N THR A 494 -9.85 33.14 0.25
CA THR A 494 -8.79 33.71 1.09
C THR A 494 -8.20 32.64 1.99
N CYS A 495 -6.91 32.37 1.79
CA CYS A 495 -6.10 31.62 2.73
C CYS A 495 -6.07 32.34 4.09
N LYS A 496 -6.21 31.61 5.22
CA LYS A 496 -6.09 32.15 6.59
C LYS A 496 -4.82 31.70 7.29
N LYS A 497 -4.31 32.43 8.30
CA LYS A 497 -3.13 32.02 9.10
C LYS A 497 -3.19 30.50 9.41
N VAL A 498 -2.08 29.79 9.22
CA VAL A 498 -1.99 28.38 9.63
C VAL A 498 -2.08 28.31 11.16
N GLY A 499 -2.94 27.44 11.67
CA GLY A 499 -3.13 27.21 13.11
C GLY A 499 -2.66 25.83 13.57
N LEU A 500 -2.62 24.86 12.64
CA LEU A 500 -2.26 23.48 12.93
C LEU A 500 -1.48 22.85 11.77
N VAL A 501 -0.37 22.18 12.09
CA VAL A 501 0.41 21.36 11.16
C VAL A 501 0.57 19.97 11.74
N PHE A 502 0.06 18.97 11.04
CA PHE A 502 0.25 17.56 11.37
C PHE A 502 1.19 16.91 10.36
N SER A 503 2.36 16.48 10.80
CA SER A 503 3.40 15.87 9.96
C SER A 503 3.51 14.38 10.23
N LEU A 504 3.57 13.57 9.18
CA LEU A 504 3.58 12.10 9.26
C LEU A 504 4.79 11.48 8.54
N GLY A 505 5.47 10.57 9.22
CA GLY A 505 6.67 9.90 8.71
C GLY A 505 6.45 8.44 8.32
N THR A 506 7.29 7.94 7.40
CA THR A 506 7.23 6.57 6.88
C THR A 506 8.06 5.58 7.70
N GLY A 507 8.15 5.77 9.02
CA GLY A 507 8.91 4.94 9.95
C GLY A 507 10.37 5.38 10.15
N VAL A 508 10.89 5.16 11.35
CA VAL A 508 12.31 5.36 11.70
C VAL A 508 12.99 3.99 11.79
N PRO A 509 13.88 3.63 10.84
CA PRO A 509 14.65 2.39 10.94
C PRO A 509 15.63 2.43 12.13
N PRO A 510 16.11 1.26 12.61
CA PRO A 510 17.12 1.20 13.66
C PRO A 510 18.44 1.82 13.18
N GLU A 511 19.17 2.44 14.09
CA GLU A 511 20.49 3.00 13.80
C GLU A 511 21.51 1.87 13.60
N VAL A 512 22.31 1.97 12.54
CA VAL A 512 23.36 1.01 12.20
C VAL A 512 24.72 1.69 12.35
N PRO A 513 25.66 1.13 13.12
CA PRO A 513 26.99 1.71 13.26
C PRO A 513 27.76 1.62 11.95
N VAL A 514 28.34 2.74 11.51
CA VAL A 514 29.26 2.78 10.37
C VAL A 514 30.69 2.69 10.91
N THR A 515 31.42 1.63 10.53
CA THR A 515 32.73 1.30 11.11
C THR A 515 33.92 1.85 10.34
N ASN A 516 33.76 2.24 9.06
CA ASN A 516 34.83 2.80 8.23
C ASN A 516 34.30 3.91 7.32
N ILE A 517 34.83 5.12 7.45
CA ILE A 517 34.48 6.30 6.62
C ILE A 517 35.71 6.81 5.83
N ASP A 518 36.91 6.37 6.19
CA ASP A 518 38.15 6.88 5.60
C ASP A 518 38.30 6.49 4.12
N VAL A 519 38.26 7.50 3.26
CA VAL A 519 38.62 7.42 1.83
C VAL A 519 39.97 8.12 1.65
N LEU A 520 41.03 7.48 2.12
CA LEU A 520 42.41 7.96 1.94
C LEU A 520 42.97 7.52 0.58
N ARG A 521 43.99 8.24 0.07
CA ARG A 521 44.69 7.88 -1.18
C ARG A 521 45.47 6.57 -0.95
N PRO A 522 45.28 5.51 -1.77
CA PRO A 522 45.82 4.18 -1.46
C PRO A 522 47.35 4.14 -1.59
N THR A 523 48.01 3.50 -0.63
CA THR A 523 49.44 3.15 -0.71
C THR A 523 49.66 1.65 -0.84
N SER A 524 48.63 0.82 -0.65
CA SER A 524 48.67 -0.65 -0.81
C SER A 524 47.38 -1.24 -1.41
N VAL A 525 47.43 -2.51 -1.85
CA VAL A 525 46.30 -3.23 -2.46
C VAL A 525 45.17 -3.51 -1.46
N SER A 526 45.48 -3.69 -0.17
CA SER A 526 44.47 -3.83 0.89
C SER A 526 43.74 -2.53 1.19
N ASP A 527 44.36 -1.38 0.91
CA ASP A 527 43.71 -0.06 1.02
C ASP A 527 42.67 0.17 -0.08
N VAL A 528 42.85 -0.42 -1.27
CA VAL A 528 41.87 -0.32 -2.37
C VAL A 528 40.52 -0.93 -1.98
N ALA A 529 40.53 -2.09 -1.31
CA ALA A 529 39.30 -2.71 -0.81
C ALA A 529 38.64 -1.86 0.28
N LYS A 530 39.41 -1.31 1.23
CA LYS A 530 38.90 -0.41 2.28
C LYS A 530 38.30 0.87 1.69
N ILE A 531 38.91 1.43 0.66
CA ILE A 531 38.40 2.60 -0.08
C ILE A 531 37.07 2.29 -0.75
N ALA A 532 36.93 1.13 -1.41
CA ALA A 532 35.67 0.75 -2.05
C ALA A 532 34.51 0.68 -1.02
N PHE A 533 34.76 0.08 0.15
CA PHE A 533 33.78 0.06 1.25
C PHE A 533 33.51 1.45 1.83
N GLY A 534 34.55 2.26 2.07
CA GLY A 534 34.40 3.63 2.59
C GLY A 534 33.68 4.56 1.62
N ALA A 535 33.95 4.46 0.32
CA ALA A 535 33.28 5.24 -0.72
C ALA A 535 31.79 4.86 -0.84
N GLN A 536 31.46 3.57 -0.76
CA GLN A 536 30.07 3.13 -0.73
C GLN A 536 29.33 3.69 0.50
N ALA A 537 29.92 3.59 1.70
CA ALA A 537 29.34 4.13 2.91
C ALA A 537 29.12 5.65 2.82
N LEU A 538 30.06 6.40 2.24
CA LEU A 538 29.90 7.85 2.01
C LEU A 538 28.75 8.17 1.04
N VAL A 539 28.59 7.41 -0.05
CA VAL A 539 27.46 7.59 -0.98
C VAL A 539 26.14 7.33 -0.26
N GLU A 540 26.04 6.27 0.53
CA GLU A 540 24.85 5.95 1.33
C GLU A 540 24.53 7.07 2.33
N ILE A 541 25.53 7.60 3.03
CA ILE A 541 25.37 8.74 3.96
C ILE A 541 24.88 9.99 3.21
N LEU A 542 25.46 10.31 2.06
CA LEU A 542 25.06 11.47 1.25
C LEU A 542 23.61 11.35 0.76
N VAL A 543 23.22 10.15 0.31
CA VAL A 543 21.83 9.87 -0.12
C VAL A 543 20.89 10.00 1.08
N GLU A 544 21.18 9.36 2.22
CA GLU A 544 20.34 9.44 3.43
C GLU A 544 20.19 10.87 3.93
N GLN A 545 21.26 11.68 3.90
CA GLN A 545 21.19 13.10 4.26
C GLN A 545 20.34 13.91 3.27
N ALA A 546 20.56 13.72 1.96
CA ALA A 546 19.80 14.42 0.93
C ALA A 546 18.31 14.07 0.96
N THR A 547 17.99 12.82 1.30
CA THR A 547 16.61 12.33 1.41
C THR A 547 16.11 12.28 2.85
N SER A 548 16.74 12.98 3.79
CA SER A 548 16.34 12.88 5.19
C SER A 548 14.95 13.48 5.41
N SER A 549 14.06 12.69 5.99
CA SER A 549 12.74 13.11 6.46
C SER A 549 12.63 13.13 7.99
N LYS A 550 13.78 13.00 8.68
CA LYS A 550 13.90 12.90 10.15
C LYS A 550 15.07 13.76 10.66
N GLY A 551 15.17 13.87 11.99
CA GLY A 551 16.20 14.69 12.65
C GLY A 551 16.01 16.18 12.38
N ALA A 552 17.09 16.87 11.99
CA ALA A 552 17.13 18.33 11.93
C ALA A 552 16.01 18.98 11.11
N VAL A 553 15.50 18.33 10.05
CA VAL A 553 14.39 18.87 9.23
C VAL A 553 13.11 18.97 10.06
N VAL A 554 12.84 17.97 10.91
CA VAL A 554 11.70 17.94 11.83
C VAL A 554 11.88 18.93 12.97
N ASP A 555 13.10 19.03 13.53
CA ASP A 555 13.40 19.96 14.62
C ASP A 555 13.23 21.41 14.16
N ARG A 556 13.73 21.76 12.97
CA ARG A 556 13.51 23.07 12.34
C ARG A 556 12.01 23.33 12.19
N ALA A 557 11.24 22.39 11.64
CA ALA A 557 9.80 22.56 11.48
C ALA A 557 9.10 22.81 12.83
N ALA A 558 9.47 22.07 13.87
CA ALA A 558 8.91 22.23 15.21
C ALA A 558 9.23 23.61 15.80
N SER A 559 10.50 24.01 15.81
CA SER A 559 10.94 25.30 16.38
C SER A 559 10.33 26.49 15.62
N TRP A 560 10.24 26.41 14.28
CA TRP A 560 9.63 27.47 13.50
C TRP A 560 8.12 27.55 13.73
N CYS A 561 7.42 26.41 13.86
CA CYS A 561 6.00 26.40 14.21
C CYS A 561 5.75 27.01 15.58
N GLU A 562 6.59 26.67 16.58
CA GLU A 562 6.51 27.27 17.91
C GLU A 562 6.69 28.79 17.87
N MET A 563 7.68 29.28 17.09
CA MET A 563 7.93 30.71 16.94
C MET A 563 6.74 31.48 16.36
N ILE A 564 5.96 30.88 15.46
CA ILE A 564 4.80 31.53 14.80
C ILE A 564 3.45 31.18 15.46
N ASP A 565 3.48 30.54 16.63
CA ASP A 565 2.30 30.08 17.39
C ASP A 565 1.40 29.16 16.56
N VAL A 566 2.01 28.13 15.97
CA VAL A 566 1.34 27.06 15.22
C VAL A 566 1.42 25.77 15.99
N PHE A 567 0.27 25.11 16.17
CA PHE A 567 0.23 23.80 16.79
C PHE A 567 0.86 22.75 15.87
N TYR A 568 2.07 22.31 16.20
CA TYR A 568 2.79 21.27 15.47
C TYR A 568 2.75 19.93 16.20
N ARG A 569 2.40 18.87 15.46
CA ARG A 569 2.54 17.48 15.92
C ARG A 569 3.15 16.63 14.83
N ARG A 570 4.10 15.80 15.22
CA ARG A 570 4.77 14.82 14.37
C ARG A 570 4.48 13.41 14.88
N MET A 571 4.08 12.52 13.98
CA MET A 571 4.02 11.08 14.28
C MET A 571 4.89 10.31 13.29
N ASN A 572 5.83 9.56 13.82
CA ASN A 572 6.72 8.70 13.05
C ASN A 572 7.09 7.48 13.92
N PRO A 573 6.55 6.28 13.65
CA PRO A 573 6.80 5.11 14.48
C PRO A 573 8.25 4.62 14.34
N GLN A 574 8.83 4.14 15.42
CA GLN A 574 10.05 3.33 15.34
C GLN A 574 9.70 1.98 14.69
N ILE A 575 10.46 1.58 13.68
CA ILE A 575 10.37 0.23 13.11
C ILE A 575 11.58 -0.59 13.58
N TYR A 576 11.35 -1.84 13.98
CA TYR A 576 12.38 -2.69 14.59
C TYR A 576 13.11 -3.57 13.56
N SER A 577 12.55 -3.70 12.36
CA SER A 577 13.17 -4.38 11.23
C SER A 577 13.48 -3.39 10.10
N GLY A 578 14.59 -3.61 9.40
CA GLY A 578 14.94 -2.84 8.22
C GLY A 578 13.97 -3.16 7.08
N VAL A 579 12.98 -2.30 6.85
CA VAL A 579 12.07 -2.41 5.71
C VAL A 579 12.64 -1.61 4.55
N SER A 580 12.91 -2.28 3.44
CA SER A 580 13.43 -1.67 2.23
C SER A 580 12.36 -0.78 1.55
N PHE A 581 12.80 0.07 0.63
CA PHE A 581 11.91 1.01 -0.07
C PHE A 581 10.83 0.30 -0.92
N ASP A 582 11.16 -0.86 -1.47
CA ASP A 582 10.35 -1.67 -2.40
C ASP A 582 10.06 -3.08 -1.86
N GLU A 583 10.00 -3.21 -0.53
CA GLU A 583 9.65 -4.46 0.15
C GLU A 583 8.32 -5.03 -0.37
N LYS A 584 8.30 -6.34 -0.62
CA LYS A 584 7.14 -7.05 -1.16
C LYS A 584 6.60 -8.12 -0.24
N ASP A 585 7.41 -8.61 0.70
CA ASP A 585 7.05 -9.68 1.59
C ASP A 585 5.93 -9.22 2.54
N ASP A 586 4.77 -9.86 2.44
CA ASP A 586 3.60 -9.47 3.23
C ASP A 586 3.83 -9.65 4.72
N GLN A 587 4.63 -10.64 5.14
CA GLN A 587 4.91 -10.87 6.54
C GLN A 587 5.73 -9.70 7.12
N VAL A 588 6.72 -9.21 6.36
CA VAL A 588 7.51 -8.04 6.74
C VAL A 588 6.62 -6.80 6.82
N LEU A 589 5.80 -6.55 5.79
CA LEU A 589 4.90 -5.39 5.75
C LEU A 589 3.81 -5.43 6.83
N VAL A 590 3.23 -6.61 7.10
CA VAL A 590 2.26 -6.80 8.20
C VAL A 590 2.93 -6.57 9.54
N ASN A 591 4.17 -7.00 9.75
CA ASN A 591 4.89 -6.73 10.99
C ASN A 591 5.20 -5.23 11.17
N MET A 592 5.61 -4.55 10.10
CA MET A 592 5.81 -3.09 10.11
C MET A 592 4.52 -2.35 10.48
N LEU A 593 3.40 -2.73 9.85
CA LEU A 593 2.10 -2.14 10.15
C LEU A 593 1.58 -2.51 11.54
N TRP A 594 1.92 -3.69 12.04
CA TRP A 594 1.64 -4.11 13.40
C TRP A 594 2.37 -3.24 14.41
N GLU A 595 3.67 -3.01 14.22
CA GLU A 595 4.48 -2.09 15.04
C GLU A 595 3.89 -0.68 15.03
N CYS A 596 3.48 -0.19 13.85
CA CYS A 596 2.77 1.07 13.72
C CYS A 596 1.45 1.09 14.51
N GLN A 597 0.66 0.01 14.47
CA GLN A 597 -0.61 -0.08 15.20
C GLN A 597 -0.40 -0.05 16.73
N VAL A 598 0.64 -0.71 17.23
CA VAL A 598 1.03 -0.66 18.65
C VAL A 598 1.46 0.77 19.02
N PHE A 599 2.32 1.39 18.22
CA PHE A 599 2.73 2.79 18.42
C PHE A 599 1.54 3.75 18.45
N ILE A 600 0.58 3.59 17.53
CA ILE A 600 -0.65 4.39 17.48
C ILE A 600 -1.45 4.21 18.77
N PHE A 601 -1.59 2.99 19.27
CA PHE A 601 -2.31 2.74 20.51
C PHE A 601 -1.63 3.39 21.73
N GLU A 602 -0.30 3.29 21.83
CA GLU A 602 0.48 3.95 22.89
C GLU A 602 0.38 5.49 22.83
N ARG A 603 0.40 6.04 21.62
CA ARG A 603 0.35 7.48 21.35
C ARG A 603 -1.06 7.99 20.99
N ARG A 604 -2.12 7.24 21.28
CA ARG A 604 -3.51 7.58 20.90
C ARG A 604 -3.99 8.94 21.42
N HIS A 605 -3.40 9.43 22.51
CA HIS A 605 -3.66 10.76 23.05
C HIS A 605 -3.26 11.89 22.07
N ILE A 606 -2.19 11.70 21.28
CA ILE A 606 -1.77 12.66 20.25
C ILE A 606 -2.82 12.74 19.14
N LEU A 607 -3.29 11.59 18.64
CA LEU A 607 -4.35 11.55 17.63
C LEU A 607 -5.64 12.20 18.12
N LYS A 608 -5.99 11.97 19.39
CA LYS A 608 -7.13 12.63 20.02
C LYS A 608 -6.94 14.14 20.09
N GLU A 609 -5.78 14.61 20.55
CA GLU A 609 -5.46 16.05 20.61
C GLU A 609 -5.55 16.71 19.22
N VAL A 610 -5.02 16.05 18.19
CA VAL A 610 -5.11 16.54 16.80
C VAL A 610 -6.57 16.55 16.33
N ALA A 611 -7.32 15.47 16.55
CA ALA A 611 -8.72 15.38 16.16
C ALA A 611 -9.58 16.46 16.84
N ASP A 612 -9.45 16.62 18.15
CA ASP A 612 -10.20 17.60 18.96
C ASP A 612 -9.96 19.05 18.48
N ARG A 613 -8.78 19.34 17.90
CA ARG A 613 -8.48 20.67 17.31
C ARG A 613 -8.99 20.82 15.88
N LEU A 614 -9.21 19.73 15.16
CA LEU A 614 -9.66 19.73 13.76
C LEU A 614 -11.19 19.70 13.62
N THR A 615 -11.90 19.14 14.60
CA THR A 615 -13.38 19.02 14.61
C THR A 615 -14.04 20.16 15.37
#